data_AF-A0A536XTL7-F1
#
_entry.id   AF-A0A536XTL7-F1
#
_cell.length_a   1.000
_cell.length_b   1.000
_cell.length_c   1.000
_cell.angle_alpha   90.00
_cell.angle_beta   90.00
_cell.angle_gamma   90.00
#
_symmetry.space_group_name_H-M   'P 1'
#
loop_
_entity.id
_entity.type
_entity.pdbx_description
1 polymer ?
#
loop_
_entity_poly.entity_id
_entity_poly.type
_entity_poly.pdbx_seq_one_letter_code
_entity_poly.pdbx_strand_id
1 'polypeptide(L)'
;MRKTRPVFGAFDQGQIPDIAVFSQATTPLGLDLDKLVAALQKFVTDYVVPVWGTPARLARTTGFKKGAWALVFLDTADQANAHAYHELTPDGFPLSKVFVKTIAEAGASLTVAASHELVE
;
A
#
# COMPACT_ATOMS: atom_id res chain seq x y z
N MET A 1 22.69 -22.70 19.49
CA MET A 1 21.74 -23.04 18.42
C MET A 1 21.78 -21.95 17.36
N ARG A 2 22.18 -22.28 16.13
CA ARG A 2 22.25 -21.33 15.01
C ARG A 2 20.82 -21.19 14.47
N LYS A 3 20.18 -20.03 14.63
CA LYS A 3 18.84 -19.79 14.06
C LYS A 3 18.95 -19.94 12.54
N THR A 4 18.34 -20.98 11.99
CA THR A 4 18.22 -21.20 10.55
C THR A 4 17.43 -20.02 9.98
N ARG A 5 18.01 -19.29 9.02
CA ARG A 5 17.29 -18.24 8.30
C ARG A 5 16.10 -18.90 7.58
N PRO A 6 14.88 -18.36 7.70
CA PRO A 6 13.74 -18.89 6.97
C PRO A 6 14.03 -18.87 5.46
N VAL A 7 13.68 -19.96 4.78
CA VAL A 7 13.68 -20.06 3.32
C VAL A 7 12.27 -19.70 2.87
N PHE A 8 12.10 -18.52 2.31
CA PHE A 8 10.81 -18.03 1.83
C PHE A 8 10.43 -18.73 0.52
N GLY A 9 9.18 -19.19 0.41
CA GLY A 9 8.64 -19.79 -0.82
C GLY A 9 8.58 -18.74 -1.94
N ALA A 10 8.87 -19.16 -3.17
CA ALA A 10 9.04 -18.27 -4.32
C ALA A 10 7.69 -17.69 -4.80
N PHE A 11 7.32 -16.51 -4.29
CA PHE A 11 6.61 -15.50 -5.05
C PHE A 11 7.65 -14.43 -5.45
N ASP A 12 7.71 -14.06 -6.72
CA ASP A 12 8.62 -13.03 -7.28
C ASP A 12 10.15 -13.29 -7.20
N GLN A 13 10.62 -14.53 -7.36
CA GLN A 13 12.06 -14.88 -7.48
C GLN A 13 12.99 -14.29 -6.39
N GLY A 14 12.46 -13.94 -5.21
CA GLY A 14 13.22 -13.30 -4.13
C GLY A 14 13.45 -11.79 -4.29
N GLN A 15 12.76 -11.12 -5.23
CA GLN A 15 12.73 -9.66 -5.29
C GLN A 15 11.84 -9.12 -4.18
N ILE A 16 12.28 -8.00 -3.60
CA ILE A 16 11.53 -7.27 -2.59
C ILE A 16 10.98 -6.02 -3.30
N PRO A 17 9.66 -5.90 -3.50
CA PRO A 17 9.08 -4.79 -4.24
C PRO A 17 9.33 -3.44 -3.53
N ASP A 18 9.58 -2.42 -4.35
CA ASP A 18 9.42 -1.03 -3.95
C ASP A 18 7.95 -0.63 -4.16
N ILE A 19 7.36 0.03 -3.17
CA ILE A 19 5.99 0.56 -3.23
C ILE A 19 6.05 2.08 -3.09
N ALA A 20 5.66 2.78 -4.14
CA ALA A 20 5.53 4.22 -4.16
C ALA A 20 4.20 4.63 -3.50
N VAL A 21 4.28 5.38 -2.40
CA VAL A 21 3.10 5.88 -1.68
C VAL A 21 2.95 7.38 -1.88
N PHE A 22 1.84 7.81 -2.48
CA PHE A 22 1.62 9.22 -2.78
C PHE A 22 0.14 9.59 -2.77
N SER A 23 -0.14 10.88 -2.64
CA SER A 23 -1.51 11.40 -2.71
C SER A 23 -1.66 12.28 -3.94
N GLN A 24 -2.75 12.06 -4.66
CA GLN A 24 -3.29 12.97 -5.67
C GLN A 24 -4.66 13.52 -5.25
N ALA A 25 -5.14 13.17 -4.05
CA ALA A 25 -6.37 13.71 -3.49
C ALA A 25 -6.22 15.21 -3.17
N THR A 26 -7.26 15.98 -3.48
CA THR A 26 -7.41 17.38 -3.04
C THR A 26 -8.09 17.47 -1.68
N THR A 27 -8.88 16.44 -1.32
CA THR A 27 -9.46 16.25 0.00
C THR A 27 -8.36 16.00 1.02
N PRO A 28 -8.36 16.70 2.17
CA PRO A 28 -7.38 16.46 3.22
C PRO A 28 -7.41 14.99 3.68
N LEU A 29 -6.24 14.34 3.74
CA LEU A 29 -6.11 12.97 4.25
C LEU A 29 -6.53 12.82 5.72
N GLY A 30 -6.57 13.92 6.48
CA GLY A 30 -6.80 13.90 7.92
C GLY A 30 -5.64 13.31 8.72
N LEU A 31 -4.50 13.05 8.07
CA LEU A 31 -3.29 12.49 8.68
C LEU A 31 -2.02 13.00 7.99
N ASP A 32 -0.89 12.78 8.66
CA ASP A 32 0.44 13.00 8.11
C ASP A 32 0.85 11.77 7.27
N LEU A 33 1.07 11.99 5.98
CA LEU A 33 1.40 10.92 5.04
C LEU A 33 2.76 10.25 5.35
N ASP A 34 3.75 10.98 5.85
CA ASP A 34 5.04 10.39 6.22
C ASP A 34 4.88 9.43 7.39
N LYS A 35 4.06 9.82 8.37
CA LYS A 35 3.74 8.96 9.51
C LYS A 35 2.96 7.72 9.09
N LEU A 36 2.03 7.85 8.14
CA LEU A 36 1.30 6.70 7.60
C LEU A 36 2.25 5.75 6.87
N VAL A 37 3.14 6.25 6.00
CA VAL A 37 4.13 5.43 5.29
C VAL A 37 5.01 4.67 6.28
N ALA A 38 5.51 5.34 7.33
CA ALA A 38 6.30 4.70 8.37
C ALA A 38 5.50 3.61 9.12
N ALA A 39 4.23 3.87 9.44
CA ALA A 39 3.35 2.91 10.09
C ALA A 39 3.05 1.69 9.20
N LEU A 40 2.79 1.89 7.91
CA LEU A 40 2.57 0.82 6.94
C LEU A 40 3.83 -0.03 6.72
N GLN A 41 5.01 0.59 6.67
CA GLN A 41 6.28 -0.15 6.60
C GLN A 41 6.46 -1.04 7.83
N LYS A 42 6.17 -0.51 9.04
CA LYS A 42 6.20 -1.30 10.27
C LYS A 42 5.15 -2.42 10.23
N PHE A 43 3.95 -2.13 9.76
CA PHE A 43 2.87 -3.12 9.63
C PHE A 43 3.32 -4.32 8.76
N VAL A 44 3.83 -4.04 7.56
CA VAL A 44 4.34 -5.09 6.66
C VAL A 44 5.50 -5.85 7.31
N THR A 45 6.49 -5.14 7.86
CA THR A 45 7.71 -5.75 8.39
C THR A 45 7.43 -6.63 9.61
N ASP A 46 6.58 -6.18 10.52
CA ASP A 46 6.42 -6.80 11.83
C ASP A 46 5.27 -7.82 11.88
N TYR A 47 4.27 -7.69 11.01
CA TYR A 47 3.05 -8.52 11.06
C TYR A 47 2.80 -9.34 9.80
N VAL A 48 3.13 -8.81 8.62
CA VAL A 48 2.88 -9.52 7.34
C VAL A 48 4.03 -10.46 7.02
N VAL A 49 5.27 -9.95 7.01
CA VAL A 49 6.48 -10.72 6.68
C VAL A 49 6.63 -11.99 7.53
N PRO A 50 6.40 -11.99 8.86
CA PRO A 50 6.58 -13.20 9.66
C PRO A 50 5.60 -14.32 9.32
N VAL A 51 4.43 -13.99 8.75
CA VAL A 51 3.36 -14.96 8.47
C VAL A 51 3.41 -15.39 7.01
N TRP A 52 3.59 -14.45 6.08
CA TRP A 52 3.47 -14.71 4.64
C TRP A 52 4.81 -14.73 3.89
N GLY A 53 5.89 -14.24 4.50
CA GLY A 53 7.20 -14.20 3.84
C GLY A 53 7.30 -13.19 2.70
N THR A 54 6.44 -12.17 2.69
CA THR A 54 6.30 -11.16 1.63
C THR A 54 6.80 -9.78 2.09
N PRO A 55 8.11 -9.50 2.05
CA PRO A 55 8.64 -8.19 2.39
C PRO A 55 8.35 -7.15 1.31
N ALA A 56 8.25 -5.88 1.71
CA ALA A 56 8.19 -4.75 0.79
C ALA A 56 8.93 -3.53 1.36
N ARG A 57 9.33 -2.60 0.49
CA ARG A 57 9.91 -1.30 0.86
C ARG A 57 8.97 -0.18 0.42
N LEU A 58 8.37 0.50 1.38
CA LEU A 58 7.49 1.62 1.14
C LEU A 58 8.28 2.92 1.20
N ALA A 59 8.03 3.81 0.25
CA ALA A 59 8.58 5.15 0.26
C ALA A 59 7.52 6.16 -0.15
N ARG A 60 7.49 7.32 0.54
CA ARG A 60 6.70 8.44 0.05
C ARG A 60 7.30 8.96 -1.25
N THR A 61 6.46 9.15 -2.25
CA THR A 61 6.83 9.76 -3.53
C THR A 61 5.85 10.90 -3.86
N THR A 62 6.10 11.58 -4.98
CA THR A 62 5.18 12.60 -5.53
C THR A 62 4.29 12.03 -6.65
N GLY A 63 4.43 10.75 -6.97
CA GLY A 63 3.76 10.08 -8.07
C GLY A 63 4.27 8.66 -8.28
N PHE A 64 3.88 8.05 -9.39
CA PHE A 64 4.38 6.74 -9.79
C PHE A 64 5.92 6.74 -9.92
N LYS A 65 6.53 5.63 -9.50
CA LYS A 65 7.95 5.35 -9.70
C LYS A 65 8.08 4.22 -10.71
N LYS A 66 8.96 4.38 -11.70
CA LYS A 66 9.20 3.37 -12.73
C LYS A 66 9.59 2.04 -12.10
N GLY A 67 8.96 0.95 -12.54
CA GLY A 67 9.25 -0.40 -12.05
C GLY A 67 8.84 -0.67 -10.59
N ALA A 68 8.02 0.19 -10.00
CA ALA A 68 7.54 0.05 -8.63
C ALA A 68 6.03 -0.24 -8.61
N TRP A 69 5.60 -0.91 -7.56
CA TRP A 69 4.18 -0.96 -7.20
C TRP A 69 3.79 0.41 -6.63
N ALA A 70 2.49 0.64 -6.43
CA ALA A 70 2.06 1.90 -5.85
C ALA A 70 0.83 1.78 -4.95
N LEU A 71 0.73 2.69 -3.99
CA LEU A 71 -0.48 2.98 -3.22
C LEU A 71 -0.78 4.47 -3.41
N VAL A 72 -1.90 4.77 -4.05
CA VAL A 72 -2.32 6.14 -4.36
C VAL A 72 -3.58 6.52 -3.60
N PHE A 73 -3.56 7.70 -2.99
CA PHE A 73 -4.76 8.33 -2.44
C PHE A 73 -5.40 9.24 -3.49
N LEU A 74 -6.70 9.02 -3.75
CA LEU A 74 -7.52 9.74 -4.71
C LEU A 74 -8.74 10.32 -3.99
N ASP A 75 -9.44 11.29 -4.60
CA ASP A 75 -10.61 11.90 -3.95
C ASP A 75 -11.80 10.95 -3.90
N THR A 76 -12.37 10.64 -5.05
CA THR A 76 -13.67 9.95 -5.16
C THR A 76 -13.52 8.65 -5.92
N ALA A 77 -14.21 7.62 -5.45
CA ALA A 77 -14.28 6.33 -6.14
C ALA A 77 -14.82 6.49 -7.56
N ASP A 78 -14.12 5.86 -8.50
CA ASP A 78 -14.49 5.74 -9.90
C ASP A 78 -15.26 4.43 -10.18
N GLN A 79 -15.46 3.60 -9.16
CA GLN A 79 -16.28 2.39 -9.18
C GLN A 79 -17.35 2.42 -8.08
N ALA A 80 -18.53 1.89 -8.38
CA ALA A 80 -19.64 1.86 -7.43
C ALA A 80 -19.31 1.00 -6.21
N ASN A 81 -19.63 1.51 -5.02
CA ASN A 81 -19.43 0.84 -3.72
C ASN A 81 -17.97 0.47 -3.39
N ALA A 82 -16.99 1.09 -4.04
CA ALA A 82 -15.57 0.82 -3.76
C ALA A 82 -14.98 1.92 -2.88
N HIS A 83 -14.46 1.54 -1.70
CA HIS A 83 -13.68 2.45 -0.84
C HIS A 83 -12.20 2.48 -1.24
N ALA A 84 -11.74 1.37 -1.76
CA ALA A 84 -10.44 1.16 -2.36
C ALA A 84 -10.50 -0.11 -3.24
N TYR A 85 -9.53 -0.29 -4.13
CA TYR A 85 -9.36 -1.52 -4.91
C TYR A 85 -7.98 -1.56 -5.60
N HIS A 86 -7.63 -2.72 -6.17
CA HIS A 86 -6.43 -2.87 -7.00
C HIS A 86 -6.62 -2.63 -8.50
N GLU A 87 -5.61 -2.03 -9.10
CA GLU A 87 -5.43 -1.91 -10.54
C GLU A 87 -3.95 -2.14 -10.90
N LEU A 88 -3.53 -1.68 -12.07
CA LEU A 88 -2.15 -1.68 -12.50
C LEU A 88 -1.62 -0.25 -12.61
N THR A 89 -0.36 -0.06 -12.24
CA THR A 89 0.40 1.14 -12.57
C THR A 89 0.56 1.27 -14.10
N PRO A 90 0.97 2.44 -14.63
CA PRO A 90 1.24 2.58 -16.07
C PRO A 90 2.27 1.59 -16.63
N ASP A 91 3.16 1.09 -15.77
CA ASP A 91 4.19 0.10 -16.11
C ASP A 91 3.70 -1.36 -15.96
N GLY A 92 2.44 -1.57 -15.56
CA GLY A 92 1.84 -2.90 -15.40
C GLY A 92 2.11 -3.58 -14.04
N PHE A 93 2.56 -2.84 -13.03
CA PHE A 93 2.77 -3.36 -11.68
C PHE A 93 1.53 -3.19 -10.80
N PRO A 94 1.38 -3.92 -9.69
CA PRO A 94 0.28 -3.72 -8.73
C PRO A 94 0.12 -2.27 -8.27
N LEU A 95 -1.13 -1.81 -8.22
CA LEU A 95 -1.54 -0.49 -7.75
C LEU A 95 -2.73 -0.63 -6.80
N SER A 96 -2.62 -0.10 -5.58
CA SER A 96 -3.75 0.11 -4.68
C SER A 96 -4.30 1.53 -4.83
N LYS A 97 -5.57 1.69 -5.19
CA LYS A 97 -6.28 2.98 -5.21
C LYS A 97 -7.13 3.13 -3.95
N VAL A 98 -6.95 4.21 -3.19
CA VAL A 98 -7.67 4.48 -1.94
C VAL A 98 -8.41 5.81 -2.03
N PHE A 99 -9.74 5.82 -1.86
CA PHE A 99 -10.58 7.00 -2.15
C PHE A 99 -10.97 7.80 -0.89
N VAL A 100 -10.23 8.86 -0.62
CA VAL A 100 -10.25 9.67 0.61
C VAL A 100 -11.62 10.25 0.92
N LYS A 101 -12.25 10.93 -0.05
CA LYS A 101 -13.56 11.57 0.13
C LYS A 101 -14.64 10.52 0.28
N THR A 102 -14.63 9.48 -0.56
CA THR A 102 -15.60 8.37 -0.49
C THR A 102 -15.53 7.67 0.88
N ILE A 103 -14.34 7.36 1.37
CA ILE A 103 -14.13 6.75 2.69
C ILE A 103 -14.65 7.67 3.80
N ALA A 104 -14.33 8.98 3.73
CA ALA A 104 -14.76 9.95 4.73
C ALA A 104 -16.30 10.11 4.77
N GLU A 105 -16.95 10.18 3.60
CA GLU A 105 -18.41 10.27 3.48
C GLU A 105 -19.10 9.00 3.99
N ALA A 106 -18.46 7.83 3.85
CA ALA A 106 -18.93 6.57 4.41
C ALA A 106 -18.65 6.41 5.91
N GLY A 107 -17.96 7.36 6.56
CA GLY A 107 -17.55 7.26 7.96
C GLY A 107 -16.57 6.11 8.23
N ALA A 108 -15.84 5.66 7.19
CA ALA A 108 -14.89 4.56 7.26
C ALA A 108 -13.47 5.05 7.59
N SER A 109 -12.58 4.12 7.90
CA SER A 109 -11.19 4.44 8.25
C SER A 109 -10.26 4.38 7.04
N LEU A 110 -9.62 5.52 6.75
CA LEU A 110 -8.63 5.65 5.68
C LEU A 110 -7.41 4.73 5.90
N THR A 111 -6.96 4.61 7.15
CA THR A 111 -5.80 3.77 7.48
C THR A 111 -6.13 2.29 7.37
N VAL A 112 -7.36 1.88 7.71
CA VAL A 112 -7.82 0.50 7.53
C VAL A 112 -7.86 0.16 6.05
N ALA A 113 -8.49 0.99 5.22
CA ALA A 113 -8.52 0.79 3.78
C ALA A 113 -7.11 0.69 3.20
N ALA A 114 -6.24 1.67 3.47
CA ALA A 114 -4.87 1.66 2.96
C ALA A 114 -4.06 0.43 3.42
N SER A 115 -4.23 -0.01 4.68
CA SER A 115 -3.54 -1.21 5.17
C SER A 115 -4.09 -2.51 4.60
N HIS A 116 -5.40 -2.58 4.31
CA HIS A 116 -6.06 -3.73 3.69
C HIS A 116 -5.53 -3.90 2.26
N GLU A 117 -5.64 -2.86 1.43
CA GLU A 117 -5.21 -2.92 0.04
C GLU A 117 -3.71 -3.13 -0.15
N LEU A 118 -2.89 -2.78 0.85
CA LEU A 118 -1.46 -3.01 0.81
C LEU A 118 -1.12 -4.51 0.83
N VAL A 119 -2.03 -5.35 1.35
CA VAL A 119 -1.77 -6.76 1.65
C VAL A 119 -2.91 -7.70 1.22
N GLU A 120 -3.81 -7.26 0.36
CA GLU A 120 -4.79 -8.12 -0.33
C GLU A 120 -4.16 -8.74 -1.58
#